data_AF-A0A2J8VT95-F1
#
_entry.id   AF-A0A2J8VT95-F1
#
_cell.length_a   1.000
_cell.length_b   1.000
_cell.length_c   1.000
_cell.angle_alpha   90.00
_cell.angle_beta   90.00
_cell.angle_gamma   90.00
#
_symmetry.space_group_name_H-M   'P 1'
#
loop_
_entity.id
_entity.type
_entity.pdbx_description
1 polymer ?
#
loop_
_entity_poly.entity_id
_entity_poly.type
_entity_poly.pdbx_seq_one_letter_code
_entity_poly.pdbx_strand_id
1 'polypeptide(L)'
;MGCFKGVVAVGYINEAIDEGNPLRTLETLLLPTANISDVDPAHAQHYQDVLYHAKSQKLGDSESVSKVLWLDEIQQAVDEANVDEDRAKQYGLFNL
;
A
#
# COMPACT_ATOMS: atom_id res chain seq x y z
N MET A 1 -8.35 -19.89 -11.98
CA MET A 1 -9.53 -19.03 -12.28
C MET A 1 -9.60 -17.84 -11.30
N GLY A 2 -8.54 -17.03 -11.18
CA GLY A 2 -8.40 -16.00 -10.13
C GLY A 2 -8.48 -14.53 -10.60
N CYS A 3 -8.59 -14.28 -11.91
CA CYS A 3 -8.33 -12.95 -12.49
C CYS A 3 -9.37 -11.86 -12.12
N PHE A 4 -10.64 -12.21 -11.87
CA PHE A 4 -11.69 -11.20 -11.65
C PHE A 4 -11.71 -10.58 -10.24
N LYS A 5 -11.21 -11.27 -9.22
CA LYS A 5 -11.26 -10.76 -7.84
C LYS A 5 -10.22 -9.66 -7.58
N GLY A 6 -9.05 -9.78 -8.22
CA GLY A 6 -7.96 -8.81 -8.06
C GLY A 6 -8.31 -7.43 -8.61
N VAL A 7 -9.03 -7.35 -9.74
CA VAL A 7 -9.39 -6.06 -10.37
C VAL A 7 -10.32 -5.23 -9.48
N VAL A 8 -11.26 -5.87 -8.76
CA VAL A 8 -12.17 -5.17 -7.84
C VAL A 8 -11.41 -4.63 -6.64
N ALA A 9 -10.48 -5.40 -6.08
CA ALA A 9 -9.66 -4.97 -4.96
C ALA A 9 -8.75 -3.78 -5.33
N VAL A 10 -8.15 -3.80 -6.52
CA VAL A 10 -7.36 -2.67 -7.06
C VAL A 10 -8.17 -1.38 -7.04
N GLY A 11 -9.45 -1.43 -7.46
CA GLY A 11 -10.34 -0.28 -7.44
C GLY A 11 -10.53 0.30 -6.04
N TYR A 12 -10.94 -0.54 -5.08
CA TYR A 12 -11.19 -0.10 -3.71
C TYR A 12 -9.94 0.47 -3.03
N ILE A 13 -8.79 -0.19 -3.19
CA ILE A 13 -7.53 0.29 -2.60
C ILE A 13 -7.14 1.64 -3.17
N ASN A 14 -7.22 1.81 -4.50
CA ASN A 14 -6.87 3.09 -5.12
C ASN A 14 -7.81 4.22 -4.71
N GLU A 15 -9.10 3.94 -4.52
CA GLU A 15 -10.07 4.91 -4.02
C GLU A 15 -9.76 5.32 -2.57
N ALA A 16 -9.45 4.36 -1.70
CA ALA A 16 -9.11 4.64 -0.31
C ALA A 16 -7.82 5.47 -0.19
N ILE A 17 -6.82 5.19 -1.03
CA ILE A 17 -5.59 5.99 -1.11
C ILE A 17 -5.90 7.44 -1.51
N ASP A 18 -6.77 7.66 -2.50
CA ASP A 18 -7.14 8.99 -2.98
C ASP A 18 -7.93 9.81 -1.96
N GLU A 19 -8.74 9.13 -1.14
CA GLU A 19 -9.45 9.77 -0.02
C GLU A 19 -8.51 10.20 1.11
N GLY A 20 -7.27 9.67 1.14
CA GLY A 20 -6.31 10.00 2.18
C GLY A 20 -6.71 9.50 3.56
N ASN A 21 -7.54 8.45 3.64
CA ASN A 21 -8.02 7.88 4.90
C ASN A 21 -7.25 6.59 5.25
N PRO A 22 -6.34 6.64 6.24
CA PRO A 22 -5.52 5.49 6.62
C PRO A 22 -6.31 4.25 7.05
N LEU A 23 -7.41 4.45 7.77
CA LEU A 23 -8.24 3.33 8.24
C LEU A 23 -8.94 2.65 7.08
N ARG A 24 -9.48 3.45 6.14
CA ARG A 24 -10.11 2.89 4.94
C ARG A 24 -9.08 2.18 4.06
N THR A 25 -7.88 2.75 3.91
CA THR A 25 -6.79 2.11 3.17
C THR A 25 -6.44 0.77 3.79
N LEU A 26 -6.24 0.71 5.11
CA LEU A 26 -6.02 -0.55 5.82
C LEU A 26 -7.18 -1.56 5.60
N GLU A 27 -8.44 -1.13 5.73
CA GLU A 27 -9.60 -2.01 5.50
C GLU A 27 -9.57 -2.63 4.10
N THR A 28 -9.22 -1.85 3.08
CA THR A 28 -9.14 -2.33 1.69
C THR A 28 -7.95 -3.27 1.44
N LEU A 29 -6.81 -3.05 2.09
CA LEU A 29 -5.64 -3.95 2.03
C LEU A 29 -5.94 -5.31 2.67
N LEU A 30 -6.76 -5.33 3.73
CA LEU A 30 -7.17 -6.54 4.44
C LEU A 30 -8.29 -7.34 3.72
N LEU A 31 -8.83 -6.84 2.61
CA LEU A 31 -9.85 -7.58 1.86
C LEU A 31 -9.27 -8.91 1.35
N PRO A 32 -9.94 -10.05 1.58
CA PRO A 32 -9.46 -11.35 1.08
C PRO A 32 -9.31 -11.41 -0.45
N THR A 33 -10.00 -10.53 -1.17
CA THR A 33 -9.92 -10.40 -2.63
C THR A 33 -8.68 -9.63 -3.10
N ALA A 34 -8.03 -8.86 -2.22
CA ALA A 34 -6.83 -8.09 -2.53
C ALA A 34 -5.58 -8.97 -2.57
N ASN A 35 -5.54 -10.01 -1.73
CA ASN A 35 -4.40 -10.93 -1.63
C ASN A 35 -3.06 -10.20 -1.38
N ILE A 36 -3.10 -9.14 -0.56
CA ILE A 36 -1.91 -8.44 -0.06
C ILE A 36 -1.43 -9.17 1.19
N SER A 37 -0.14 -9.46 1.22
CA SER A 37 0.51 -10.20 2.31
C SER A 37 1.13 -9.25 3.33
N ASP A 38 1.33 -9.75 4.55
CA ASP A 38 2.08 -9.08 5.62
C ASP A 38 1.57 -7.68 6.02
N VAL A 39 0.26 -7.46 5.87
CA VAL A 39 -0.41 -6.24 6.34
C VAL A 39 -0.52 -6.27 7.86
N ASP A 40 0.10 -5.31 8.54
CA ASP A 40 0.01 -5.10 9.98
C ASP A 40 -0.92 -3.90 10.29
N PRO A 41 -2.05 -4.11 10.98
CA PRO A 41 -2.98 -3.04 11.37
C PRO A 41 -2.34 -1.88 12.13
N ALA A 42 -1.21 -2.09 12.80
CA ALA A 42 -0.50 -1.03 13.51
C ALA A 42 0.08 0.05 12.58
N HIS A 43 0.26 -0.25 11.29
CA HIS A 43 0.93 0.62 10.32
C HIS A 43 -0.03 1.34 9.36
N ALA A 44 -1.32 1.46 9.70
CA ALA A 44 -2.34 2.06 8.83
C ALA A 44 -1.93 3.41 8.22
N GLN A 45 -1.41 4.32 9.04
CA GLN A 45 -0.93 5.64 8.57
C GLN A 45 0.27 5.50 7.64
N HIS A 46 1.23 4.65 7.99
CA HIS A 46 2.44 4.48 7.19
C HIS A 46 2.12 3.88 5.80
N TYR A 47 1.24 2.87 5.74
CA TYR A 47 0.76 2.34 4.46
C TYR A 47 0.08 3.42 3.61
N GLN A 48 -0.78 4.24 4.20
CA GLN A 48 -1.41 5.35 3.48
C GLN A 48 -0.38 6.30 2.89
N ASP A 49 0.63 6.69 3.67
CA ASP A 49 1.64 7.66 3.22
C ASP A 49 2.50 7.08 2.09
N VAL A 50 2.99 5.85 2.23
CA VAL A 50 3.82 5.18 1.22
C VAL A 50 3.03 4.92 -0.06
N LEU A 51 1.80 4.40 0.04
CA LEU A 51 0.95 4.14 -1.13
C LEU A 51 0.57 5.43 -1.86
N TYR A 52 0.24 6.50 -1.13
CA TYR A 52 -0.05 7.80 -1.73
C TYR A 52 1.18 8.38 -2.44
N HIS A 53 2.37 8.23 -1.84
CA HIS A 53 3.61 8.65 -2.45
C HIS A 53 3.91 7.87 -3.75
N ALA A 54 3.81 6.55 -3.72
CA ALA A 54 3.98 5.70 -4.90
C ALA A 54 3.03 6.08 -6.04
N LYS A 55 1.75 6.33 -5.72
CA LYS A 55 0.74 6.77 -6.69
C LYS A 55 1.05 8.15 -7.27
N SER A 56 1.55 9.07 -6.44
CA SER A 56 1.95 10.41 -6.86
C SER A 56 3.18 10.39 -7.77
N GLN A 57 4.16 9.53 -7.50
CA GLN A 57 5.32 9.33 -8.36
C GLN A 57 4.90 8.79 -9.74
N LYS A 58 4.04 7.76 -9.74
CA LYS A 58 3.50 7.17 -10.98
C LYS A 58 2.70 8.17 -11.83
N LEU A 59 2.01 9.12 -11.20
CA LEU A 59 1.30 10.20 -11.89
C LEU A 59 2.25 11.20 -12.57
N GLY A 60 3.44 11.41 -12.01
CA GLY A 60 4.45 12.29 -12.57
C GLY A 60 5.27 11.66 -13.70
N ASP A 61 5.21 10.33 -13.85
CA ASP A 61 5.92 9.59 -14.88
C ASP A 61 5.17 9.65 -16.22
N SER A 62 5.80 10.27 -17.23
CA SER A 62 5.24 10.40 -18.58
C SER A 62 5.12 9.08 -19.34
N GLU A 63 5.87 8.05 -18.93
CA GLU A 63 5.82 6.71 -19.53
C GLU A 63 4.72 5.84 -18.89
N SER A 64 4.17 6.26 -17.75
CA SER A 64 3.09 5.55 -17.09
C SER A 64 1.78 5.64 -17.88
N VAL A 65 1.23 4.48 -18.22
CA VAL A 65 -0.04 4.37 -18.96
C VAL A 65 -1.29 4.49 -18.07
N SER A 66 -1.12 4.64 -16.76
CA SER A 66 -2.21 4.57 -15.79
C SER A 66 -1.88 5.30 -14.47
N LYS A 67 -2.91 5.87 -13.83
CA LYS A 67 -2.83 6.46 -12.48
C LYS A 67 -3.16 5.47 -11.35
N VAL A 68 -3.45 4.23 -11.72
CA VAL A 68 -3.85 3.14 -10.82
C VAL A 68 -2.60 2.37 -10.40
N LEU A 69 -2.43 2.14 -9.11
CA LEU A 69 -1.51 1.14 -8.60
C LEU A 69 -2.11 -0.25 -8.79
N TRP A 70 -1.41 -1.13 -9.51
CA TRP A 70 -1.76 -2.54 -9.66
C TRP A 70 -1.31 -3.34 -8.44
N LEU A 71 -1.83 -4.56 -8.28
CA LEU A 71 -1.58 -5.37 -7.06
C LEU A 71 -0.10 -5.57 -6.76
N ASP A 72 0.75 -5.79 -7.76
CA ASP A 72 2.19 -5.97 -7.55
C ASP A 72 2.84 -4.67 -7.02
N GLU A 73 2.41 -3.50 -7.49
CA GLU A 73 2.89 -2.20 -7.02
C GLU A 73 2.37 -1.90 -5.60
N ILE A 74 1.14 -2.30 -5.30
CA ILE A 74 0.56 -2.18 -3.95
C ILE A 74 1.31 -3.10 -2.97
N GLN A 75 1.58 -4.35 -3.35
CA GLN A 75 2.36 -5.28 -2.52
C GLN A 75 3.76 -4.73 -2.27
N GLN A 76 4.45 -4.25 -3.32
CA GLN A 76 5.78 -3.65 -3.18
C GLN A 76 5.78 -2.48 -2.17
N ALA A 77 4.80 -1.58 -2.26
CA ALA A 77 4.68 -0.46 -1.33
C ALA A 77 4.43 -0.90 0.12
N VAL A 78 3.64 -1.97 0.34
CA VAL A 78 3.43 -2.55 1.67
C VAL A 78 4.71 -3.18 2.21
N ASP A 79 5.45 -3.89 1.38
CA ASP A 79 6.74 -4.49 1.75
C ASP A 79 7.77 -3.42 2.13
N GLU A 80 7.86 -2.33 1.36
CA GLU A 80 8.72 -1.17 1.66
C GLU A 80 8.35 -0.53 3.00
N ALA A 81 7.06 -0.31 3.25
CA ALA A 81 6.57 0.24 4.50
C ALA A 81 6.92 -0.65 5.72
N ASN A 82 6.81 -1.97 5.56
CA ASN A 82 7.17 -2.91 6.63
C ASN A 82 8.68 -2.87 6.93
N VAL A 83 9.53 -2.76 5.91
CA VAL A 83 10.99 -2.69 6.07
C VAL A 83 11.42 -1.39 6.75
N ASP A 84 10.79 -0.26 6.42
CA ASP A 84 11.12 1.03 7.02
C ASP A 84 10.87 1.03 8.54
N GLU A 85 9.79 0.37 8.98
CA GLU A 85 9.49 0.24 10.41
C GLU A 85 10.43 -0.70 11.16
N ASP A 86 10.80 -1.82 10.55
CA ASP A 86 11.78 -2.73 11.17
C ASP A 86 13.13 -2.04 11.39
N ARG A 87 13.54 -1.20 10.43
CA ARG A 87 14.74 -0.36 10.56
C ARG A 87 14.58 0.66 11.67
N ALA A 88 13.45 1.38 11.75
CA ALA A 88 13.19 2.36 12.80
C ALA A 88 13.24 1.71 14.21
N LYS A 89 12.62 0.54 14.38
CA LYS A 89 12.66 -0.25 15.63
C LYS A 89 14.09 -0.68 15.96
N GLN A 90 14.85 -1.16 14.97
CA GLN A 90 16.24 -1.58 15.16
C GLN A 90 17.14 -0.42 15.60
N TYR A 91 17.02 0.78 14.99
CA TYR A 91 17.78 1.95 15.42
C TYR A 91 17.37 2.48 16.80
N GLY A 92 16.09 2.36 17.18
CA GLY A 92 15.62 2.71 18.52
C GLY A 92 16.17 1.77 19.61
N LEU A 93 16.32 0.48 19.30
CA LEU A 93 16.86 -0.53 20.21
C LEU A 93 18.39 -0.43 20.39
N PHE A 94 19.12 0.01 19.37
CA PHE A 94 20.59 0.12 19.42
C PHE A 94 21.11 1.38 20.15
N ASN A 95 20.23 2.33 20.50
CA ASN A 95 20.60 3.60 21.16
C ASN A 95 20.15 3.67 22.64
N LEU A 96 19.85 2.53 23.27
CA LEU A 96 19.57 2.38 24.70
C LEU A 96 20.67 1.54 25.37
#